data_AF-A0A7V9J090-F1
#
_entry.id   AF-A0A7V9J090-F1
#
_cell.length_a   1.000
_cell.length_b   1.000
_cell.length_c   1.000
_cell.angle_alpha   90.00
_cell.angle_beta   90.00
_cell.angle_gamma   90.00
#
_symmetry.space_group_name_H-M   'P 1'
#
loop_
_entity.id
_entity.type
_entity.pdbx_description
1 polymer ?
#
loop_
_entity_poly.entity_id
_entity_poly.type
_entity_poly.pdbx_seq_one_letter_code
_entity_poly.pdbx_strand_id
1 'polypeptide(L)' 'MRTNIDIDDDVLAEVRRLTGAKTKREAVDLALRELVARYLRVEILELRGKVHWDGDLTTSRLQRS' A
#
# COMPACT_ATOMS: atom_id res chain seq x y z
N MET A 1 -17.11 -14.37 -1.46
CA MET A 1 -16.86 -15.49 -0.53
C MET A 1 -17.23 -15.02 0.88
N ARG A 2 -17.97 -15.82 1.65
CA ARG A 2 -18.26 -15.54 3.05
C ARG A 2 -17.36 -16.45 3.89
N THR A 3 -16.52 -15.85 4.72
CA THR A 3 -15.58 -16.56 5.58
C THR A 3 -15.83 -16.10 7.00
N ASN A 4 -15.84 -17.03 7.96
CA ASN A 4 -15.91 -16.71 9.37
C ASN A 4 -14.50 -16.73 9.94
N ILE A 5 -14.04 -15.61 10.49
CA ILE A 5 -12.71 -15.46 11.08
C ILE A 5 -12.86 -14.64 12.36
N ASP A 6 -12.13 -15.03 13.40
CA ASP A 6 -12.02 -14.24 14.61
C ASP A 6 -11.01 -13.11 14.38
N ILE A 7 -11.43 -11.89 14.67
CA ILE A 7 -10.64 -10.68 14.53
C ILE A 7 -10.66 -9.97 15.88
N ASP A 8 -9.49 -9.55 16.33
CA ASP A 8 -9.34 -8.70 17.51
C ASP A 8 -10.14 -7.40 17.31
N ASP A 9 -11.12 -7.15 18.20
CA ASP A 9 -12.02 -6.01 18.09
C ASP A 9 -11.31 -4.68 18.35
N ASP A 10 -10.23 -4.64 19.14
CA ASP A 10 -9.46 -3.43 19.40
C ASP A 10 -8.67 -3.03 18.15
N VAL A 11 -8.06 -4.01 17.47
CA VAL A 11 -7.39 -3.78 16.18
C VAL A 11 -8.38 -3.31 15.13
N LEU A 12 -9.57 -3.93 15.08
CA LEU A 12 -10.61 -3.54 14.12
C LEU A 12 -11.17 -2.14 14.39
N ALA A 13 -11.31 -1.76 15.67
CA ALA A 13 -11.71 -0.42 16.06
C ALA A 13 -10.66 0.61 15.63
N GLU A 14 -9.38 0.32 15.83
CA GLU A 14 -8.29 1.21 15.43
C GLU A 14 -8.20 1.37 13.91
N VAL A 15 -8.31 0.27 13.15
CA VAL A 15 -8.37 0.34 11.69
C VAL A 15 -9.52 1.22 11.24
N ARG A 16 -10.72 1.06 11.81
CA ARG A 16 -11.89 1.89 11.43
C ARG A 16 -11.68 3.35 11.81
N ARG A 17 -11.06 3.64 12.96
CA ARG A 17 -10.73 5.00 13.39
C ARG A 17 -9.74 5.68 12.44
N LEU A 18 -8.70 4.97 12.01
CA LEU A 18 -7.66 5.50 11.12
C LEU A 18 -8.12 5.64 9.67
N THR A 19 -8.97 4.74 9.20
CA THR A 19 -9.36 4.66 7.78
C THR A 19 -10.74 5.24 7.48
N GLY A 20 -11.57 5.47 8.50
CA GLY A 20 -12.96 5.89 8.33
C GLY A 20 -13.91 4.77 7.87
N ALA A 21 -13.45 3.51 7.85
CA ALA A 21 -14.26 2.38 7.42
C ALA A 21 -15.51 2.19 8.29
N LYS A 22 -16.68 2.15 7.64
CA LYS A 22 -17.98 2.10 8.31
C LYS A 22 -18.31 0.70 8.81
N THR A 23 -17.86 -0.33 8.11
CA THR A 23 -18.18 -1.74 8.40
C THR A 23 -16.96 -2.60 8.64
N LYS A 24 -17.13 -3.72 9.37
CA LYS A 24 -16.07 -4.73 9.57
C LYS A 24 -15.52 -5.23 8.23
N ARG A 25 -16.42 -5.49 7.26
CA ARG A 25 -16.05 -5.95 5.90
C ARG A 25 -15.18 -4.95 5.16
N GLU A 26 -15.54 -3.67 5.20
CA GLU A 26 -14.81 -2.60 4.53
C GLU A 26 -13.40 -2.41 5.12
N ALA A 27 -13.29 -2.44 6.45
CA ALA A 27 -12.01 -2.37 7.13
C ALA A 27 -11.07 -3.52 6.72
N VAL A 28 -11.59 -4.74 6.66
CA VAL A 28 -10.83 -5.93 6.23
C VAL A 28 -10.44 -5.86 4.75
N ASP A 29 -11.36 -5.46 3.87
CA ASP A 29 -11.07 -5.31 2.43
C ASP A 29 -9.96 -4.28 2.19
N LEU A 30 -10.03 -3.14 2.87
CA LEU A 30 -9.01 -2.09 2.78
C LEU A 30 -7.66 -2.58 3.30
N ALA A 31 -7.63 -3.24 4.45
CA ALA A 31 -6.40 -3.78 5.03
C ALA A 31 -5.71 -4.78 4.10
N LEU A 32 -6.48 -5.68 3.46
CA LEU A 32 -5.94 -6.65 2.52
C LEU A 32 -5.38 -5.99 1.25
N ARG A 33 -6.09 -5.00 0.69
CA ARG A 33 -5.61 -4.23 -0.47
C ARG A 33 -4.32 -3.49 -0.16
N GLU A 34 -4.26 -2.84 0.99
CA GLU A 34 -3.05 -2.12 1.44
C GLU A 34 -1.88 -3.08 1.66
N LEU A 35 -2.13 -4.26 2.23
CA LEU A 35 -1.10 -5.28 2.40
C LEU A 35 -0.50 -5.69 1.05
N VAL A 36 -1.34 -6.02 0.07
CA VAL A 36 -0.88 -6.36 -1.29
C VAL A 36 -0.12 -5.19 -1.93
N ALA A 37 -0.67 -3.97 -1.85
CA ALA A 37 -0.04 -2.79 -2.42
C ALA A 37 1.35 -2.51 -1.82
N ARG A 38 1.53 -2.78 -0.51
CA ARG A 38 2.85 -2.66 0.15
C ARG A 38 3.87 -3.64 -0.43
N TYR A 39 3.48 -4.91 -0.62
CA TYR A 39 4.39 -5.90 -1.21
C TYR A 39 4.74 -5.58 -2.67
N LEU A 40 3.75 -5.19 -3.49
CA LEU A 40 4.00 -4.77 -4.87
C LEU A 40 4.93 -3.55 -4.95
N ARG A 41 4.85 -2.62 -3.98
CA ARG A 41 5.75 -1.47 -3.91
C ARG A 41 7.18 -1.86 -3.59
N VAL A 42 7.39 -2.96 -2.87
CA VAL A 42 8.73 -3.51 -2.60
C VAL A 42 9.26 -4.25 -3.83
N GLU A 43 8.39 -4.94 -4.57
CA GLU A 43 8.74 -5.65 -5.81
C GLU A 43 9.35 -4.74 -6.88
N ILE A 44 9.02 -3.44 -6.88
CA ILE A 44 9.68 -2.47 -7.77
C ILE A 44 11.21 -2.43 -7.58
N LEU A 45 11.71 -2.77 -6.39
CA LEU A 45 13.15 -2.85 -6.12
C LEU A 45 13.81 -3.97 -6.91
N GLU A 46 13.07 -5.00 -7.33
CA GLU A 46 13.58 -6.07 -8.18
C GLU A 46 13.93 -5.60 -9.59
N LEU A 47 13.41 -4.46 -10.03
CA LEU A 47 13.75 -3.84 -11.31
C LEU A 47 15.11 -3.13 -11.27
N ARG A 48 15.73 -2.97 -10.08
CA ARG A 48 17.04 -2.33 -9.94
C ARG A 48 18.08 -3.01 -10.84
N GLY A 49 18.68 -2.24 -11.75
CA GLY A 49 19.70 -2.73 -12.69
C GLY A 49 19.15 -3.56 -13.86
N LYS A 50 17.83 -3.82 -13.92
CA LYS A 50 17.18 -4.54 -15.02
C LYS A 50 16.52 -3.62 -16.03
N VAL A 51 16.18 -2.38 -15.63
CA VAL A 51 15.60 -1.37 -16.52
C VAL A 51 16.64 -0.32 -16.89
N HIS A 52 16.67 0.04 -18.18
CA HIS A 52 17.42 1.18 -18.67
C HIS A 52 16.63 2.46 -18.38
N TRP A 53 17.27 3.40 -17.68
CA TRP A 53 16.70 4.72 -17.44
C TRP A 53 17.24 5.68 -18.49
N ASP A 54 16.33 6.26 -19.28
CA ASP A 54 16.66 7.21 -20.33
C ASP A 54 16.30 8.63 -19.85
N GLY A 55 17.30 9.39 -19.42
CA GLY A 55 17.14 10.74 -18.89
C GLY A 55 18.47 11.37 -18.47
N ASP A 56 18.44 12.67 -18.16
CA ASP A 56 19.58 13.39 -17.57
C ASP A 56 19.26 13.84 -16.15
N LEU A 57 20.02 13.31 -15.18
CA LEU A 57 19.85 13.61 -13.76
C LEU A 57 20.18 15.07 -13.44
N THR A 58 21.05 15.71 -14.21
CA THR A 58 21.47 17.09 -14.02
C THR A 58 20.31 18.02 -14.37
N THR A 59 19.73 17.84 -15.56
CA THR A 59 18.56 18.60 -16.01
C THR A 59 17.36 18.42 -15.07
N SER A 60 17.09 17.19 -14.60
CA SER A 60 15.98 16.92 -13.68
C SER A 60 16.08 17.65 -12.34
N ARG A 61 17.31 17.85 -11.83
CA ARG A 61 17.55 18.52 -10.55
C ARG A 61 17.51 20.04 -10.64
N LEU A 62 17.90 20.61 -11.79
CA LEU A 62 17.90 22.05 -12.02
C LEU A 62 16.48 22.65 -12.16
N GLN A 63 15.48 21.85 -12.56
CA GLN A 63 14.09 22.32 -12.67
C GLN A 63 13.31 22.31 -11.34
N ARG A 64 13.97 21.97 -10.22
CA ARG A 64 13.34 21.93 -8.89
C ARG A 64 13.65 23.13 -8.00
N SER A 65 14.42 24.10 -8.49
CA SER A 65 14.67 25.40 -7.85
C SER A 65 13.85 26.50 -8.51
#